data_AF-A0A354C2J8-F1
#
_entry.id   AF-A0A354C2J8-F1
#
_cell.length_a   1.000
_cell.length_b   1.000
_cell.length_c   1.000
_cell.angle_alpha   90.00
_cell.angle_beta   90.00
_cell.angle_gamma   90.00
#
_symmetry.space_group_name_H-M   'P 1'
#
loop_
_entity.id
_entity.type
_entity.pdbx_description
1 polymer ?
#
loop_
_entity_poly.entity_id
_entity_poly.type
_entity_poly.pdbx_seq_one_letter_code
_entity_poly.pdbx_strand_id
1 'polypeptide(L)' 'MKDLYKDWCDEVEVDAFPNCLVCGKEAGYNAKTEADLWCYLCEECFLKYGQGLGPTDGQILVLKSRKKSV' A
#
# COMPACT_ATOMS: atom_id res chain seq x y z
N MET A 1 19.31 15.35 -13.55
CA MET A 1 19.35 15.03 -12.11
C MET A 1 19.10 13.55 -11.99
N LYS A 2 19.99 12.81 -11.32
CA LYS A 2 19.94 11.35 -11.22
C LYS A 2 18.71 10.95 -10.39
N ASP A 3 18.00 9.94 -10.87
CA ASP A 3 16.82 9.33 -10.26
C ASP A 3 17.17 8.68 -8.90
N LEU A 4 17.38 9.49 -7.87
CA LEU A 4 17.74 9.05 -6.51
C LEU A 4 16.61 8.28 -5.81
N TYR A 5 15.43 8.21 -6.43
CA TYR A 5 14.24 7.57 -5.85
C TYR A 5 13.69 6.39 -6.65
N LYS A 6 14.36 5.97 -7.73
CA LYS A 6 13.88 4.88 -8.60
C LYS A 6 13.81 3.51 -7.92
N ASP A 7 14.49 3.36 -6.78
CA ASP A 7 14.56 2.11 -6.02
C ASP A 7 13.69 2.10 -4.75
N TRP A 8 12.92 3.18 -4.48
CA TRP A 8 12.00 3.17 -3.35
C TRP A 8 10.74 2.45 -3.79
N CYS A 9 10.67 1.20 -3.35
CA CYS A 9 9.59 0.30 -3.69
C CYS A 9 8.31 0.80 -3.02
N ASP A 10 7.46 1.44 -3.82
CA ASP A 10 6.09 1.78 -3.43
C ASP A 10 5.22 0.54 -3.28
N GLU A 11 5.77 -0.68 -3.38
CA GLU A 11 5.06 -1.95 -3.30
C GLU A 11 5.53 -2.78 -2.10
N VAL A 12 4.59 -3.42 -1.42
CA VAL A 12 4.82 -4.35 -0.30
C VAL A 12 4.14 -5.68 -0.61
N GLU A 13 4.92 -6.76 -0.55
CA GLU A 13 4.38 -8.09 -0.77
C GLU A 13 3.60 -8.62 0.44
N VAL A 14 2.39 -9.10 0.22
CA VAL A 14 1.50 -9.71 1.22
C VAL A 14 1.09 -11.12 0.82
N ASP A 15 0.79 -11.96 1.81
CA ASP A 15 0.31 -13.34 1.56
C ASP A 15 -1.18 -13.38 1.20
N ALA A 16 -1.94 -12.39 1.67
CA ALA A 16 -3.34 -12.14 1.32
C ALA A 16 -3.61 -10.64 1.51
N PHE A 17 -4.58 -10.10 0.77
CA PHE A 17 -4.99 -8.71 0.97
C PHE A 17 -5.74 -8.54 2.30
N PRO A 18 -5.38 -7.54 3.12
CA PRO A 18 -6.13 -7.19 4.32
C PRO A 18 -7.43 -6.48 3.95
N ASN A 19 -8.27 -6.24 4.95
CA ASN A 19 -9.50 -5.45 4.76
C ASN A 19 -9.22 -3.95 5.01
N CYS A 20 -9.88 -3.12 4.23
CA CYS A 20 -9.93 -1.68 4.39
C CYS A 20 -10.50 -1.32 5.76
N LEU A 21 -9.77 -0.53 6.54
CA LEU A 21 -10.19 -0.11 7.88
C LEU A 21 -11.51 0.68 7.86
N VAL A 22 -11.80 1.39 6.76
CA VAL A 22 -12.96 2.29 6.66
C VAL A 22 -14.23 1.55 6.23
N CYS A 23 -14.15 0.73 5.18
CA CYS A 23 -15.34 0.14 4.54
C CYS A 23 -15.36 -1.40 4.53
N GLY A 24 -14.30 -2.05 4.99
CA GLY A 24 -14.20 -3.51 5.06
C GLY A 24 -13.97 -4.25 3.74
N LYS A 25 -13.98 -3.55 2.59
CA LYS A 25 -13.57 -4.12 1.29
C LYS A 25 -12.10 -4.53 1.30
N GLU A 26 -11.66 -5.34 0.35
CA GLU A 26 -10.26 -5.68 0.17
C GLU A 26 -9.39 -4.41 0.01
N ALA A 27 -8.25 -4.36 0.70
CA ALA A 27 -7.31 -3.24 0.69
C ALA A 27 -6.17 -3.52 -0.30
N GLY A 28 -5.92 -2.54 -1.17
CA GLY A 28 -4.79 -2.54 -2.09
C GLY A 28 -3.63 -1.66 -1.62
N TYR A 29 -3.78 -0.97 -0.48
CA TYR A 29 -2.84 0.02 0.00
C TYR A 29 -2.63 -0.11 1.51
N ASN A 30 -1.37 0.01 1.95
CA ASN A 30 -1.00 0.34 3.32
C ASN A 30 -0.56 1.80 3.34
N ALA A 31 -1.40 2.68 3.87
CA ALA A 31 -1.23 4.12 3.69
C ALA A 31 -1.32 4.89 5.00
N LYS A 32 -0.58 5.98 5.05
CA LYS A 32 -0.72 7.03 6.05
C LYS A 32 -1.89 7.93 5.65
N THR A 33 -2.76 8.19 6.62
CA THR A 33 -3.92 9.08 6.45
C THR A 33 -3.57 10.51 6.85
N GLU A 34 -4.39 11.49 6.46
CA GLU A 34 -4.26 12.88 6.90
C GLU A 34 -4.21 13.06 8.43
N ALA A 35 -4.76 12.11 9.19
CA ALA A 35 -4.69 12.07 10.66
C ALA A 35 -3.40 11.44 11.22
N ASP A 36 -2.39 11.23 10.37
CA ASP A 36 -1.11 10.59 10.68
C ASP A 36 -1.20 9.10 11.09
N LEU A 37 -2.36 8.46 10.86
CA LEU A 37 -2.58 7.04 11.14
C LEU A 37 -2.18 6.18 9.93
N TRP A 38 -1.41 5.13 10.19
CA TRP A 38 -1.17 4.07 9.21
C TRP A 38 -2.29 3.03 9.24
N CYS A 39 -2.91 2.78 8.09
CA CYS A 39 -3.96 1.78 7.97
C CYS A 39 -4.05 1.19 6.56
N TYR A 40 -4.73 0.04 6.47
CA TYR A 40 -5.04 -0.59 5.20
C TYR A 40 -6.27 0.05 4.58
N LEU A 41 -6.19 0.43 3.30
CA LEU A 41 -7.24 1.12 2.57
C LEU A 41 -7.49 0.45 1.22
N CYS A 42 -8.76 0.39 0.81
CA CYS A 42 -9.11 0.17 -0.59
C CYS A 42 -8.83 1.45 -1.39
N GLU A 43 -8.78 1.34 -2.73
CA GLU A 43 -8.49 2.47 -3.62
C GLU A 43 -9.38 3.70 -3.35
N GLU A 44 -10.71 3.50 -3.23
CA GLU A 44 -11.65 4.59 -2.95
C GLU A 44 -11.34 5.32 -1.63
N CYS A 45 -10.97 4.58 -0.58
CA CYS A 45 -10.66 5.17 0.72
C CYS A 45 -9.26 5.78 0.75
N PHE A 46 -8.32 5.22 -0.01
CA PHE A 46 -6.98 5.76 -0.18
C PHE A 46 -7.03 7.13 -0.89
N LEU A 47 -7.77 7.25 -2.00
CA LEU A 47 -7.93 8.51 -2.71
C LEU A 47 -8.62 9.60 -1.87
N LYS A 48 -9.45 9.19 -0.89
CA LYS A 48 -10.19 10.11 -0.04
C LYS A 48 -9.44 10.53 1.23
N TYR A 49 -8.64 9.64 1.82
CA TYR A 49 -8.05 9.85 3.15
C TYR A 49 -6.53 9.68 3.21
N GLY A 50 -5.91 9.09 2.19
CA GLY A 50 -4.47 8.81 2.13
C GLY A 50 -3.65 10.03 1.73
N GLN A 51 -2.39 10.07 2.17
CA GLN A 51 -1.47 11.18 1.89
C GLN A 51 -0.68 11.03 0.59
N GLY A 52 -0.60 9.83 0.01
CA GLY A 52 0.16 9.55 -1.22
C GLY A 52 0.86 8.20 -1.18
N LEU A 53 1.70 7.95 -2.18
CA LEU A 53 2.63 6.82 -2.21
C LEU A 53 4.05 7.29 -1.94
N GLY A 54 4.79 6.46 -1.22
CA GLY A 54 6.16 6.70 -0.84
C GLY A 54 6.47 6.07 0.51
N PRO A 55 7.76 5.99 0.88
CA PRO A 55 8.22 5.34 2.11
C PRO A 55 7.63 5.93 3.40
N THR A 56 7.20 7.19 3.34
CA THR A 56 6.62 7.93 4.47
C THR A 56 5.10 8.04 4.42
N ASP A 57 4.49 7.76 3.26
CA ASP A 57 3.12 8.18 2.96
C ASP A 57 2.22 6.99 2.61
N GLY A 58 2.71 6.00 1.89
CA GLY A 58 1.92 4.82 1.55
C GLY A 58 2.58 3.87 0.57
N GLN A 59 2.12 2.63 0.58
CA GLN A 59 2.61 1.55 -0.25
C GLN A 59 1.43 0.77 -0.85
N ILE A 60 1.54 0.38 -2.10
CA ILE A 60 0.69 -0.57 -2.80
C ILE A 60 0.95 -1.97 -2.24
N LEU A 61 -0.09 -2.73 -2.00
CA LEU A 61 0.01 -4.13 -1.63
C LEU A 61 0.00 -4.99 -2.89
N VAL A 62 0.92 -5.94 -2.96
CA VAL A 62 0.99 -6.92 -4.05
C VAL A 62 1.03 -8.32 -3.47
N LEU A 63 0.40 -9.30 -4.11
CA LEU A 63 0.47 -10.68 -3.62
C LEU A 63 1.86 -11.26 -3.89
N LYS A 64 2.46 -11.90 -2.88
CA LYS A 64 3.69 -12.67 -3.06
C LYS A 64 3.51 -13.65 -4.21
N SER A 65 4.36 -13.53 -5.24
CA SER A 65 4.43 -14.57 -6.27
C SER A 65 4.95 -15.85 -5.64
N ARG A 66 4.08 -16.86 -5.49
CA ARG A 66 4.51 -18.21 -5.10
C ARG A 66 5.45 -18.73 -6.18
N LYS A 67 6.77 -18.60 -5.99
CA LYS A 67 7.73 -19.38 -6.76
C LYS A 67 7.42 -20.85 -6.47
N LYS A 68 6.85 -21.57 -7.44
CA LYS A 68 6.77 -23.02 -7.38
C LYS A 68 8.21 -23.52 -7.30
N SER A 69 8.63 -23.98 -6.14
CA SER A 69 9.82 -24.82 -6.02
C SER A 69 9.59 -26.04 -6.90
N VAL A 70 10.35 -26.13 -7.99
CA VAL A 70 10.43 -27.31 -8.86
C VAL A 70 11.08 -28.45 -8.10
#